data_AF-A0A3D3YXT1-F1
#
_entry.id   AF-A0A3D3YXT1-F1
#
_cell.length_a   1.000
_cell.length_b   1.000
_cell.length_c   1.000
_cell.angle_alpha   90.00
_cell.angle_beta   90.00
_cell.angle_gamma   90.00
#
_symmetry.space_group_name_H-M   'P 1'
#
loop_
_entity.id
_entity.type
_entity.pdbx_description
1 polymer ?
#
loop_
_entity_poly.entity_id
_entity_poly.type
_entity_poly.pdbx_seq_one_letter_code
_entity_poly.pdbx_strand_id
1 'polypeptide(L)'
;MFASNDGSDPVRLTPEGFNVRTRVHEYGGGAYAVHDGVVFFANFTDQRWYRQEPGRPPRPLTPEPEGPAALRFADPCVTSDGRTLIAVRERHGSDGSVVNDLVAFDAVDGGEPVQLAGGHDFVSSPRLSPDGSWLAWISWDQPNMPWDGTELWVAEVTATG
;
A
#
# COMPACT_ATOMS: atom_id res chain seq x y z
N MET A 1 6.93 0.31 14.83
CA MET A 1 7.29 -1.04 14.34
C MET A 1 8.62 -1.46 14.95
N PHE A 2 8.75 -2.72 15.36
CA PHE A 2 9.97 -3.25 15.99
C PHE A 2 10.57 -4.39 15.16
N ALA A 3 11.90 -4.58 15.19
CA ALA A 3 12.58 -5.75 14.62
C ALA A 3 13.65 -6.30 15.58
N SER A 4 13.84 -7.63 15.57
CA SER A 4 14.93 -8.37 16.26
C SER A 4 15.19 -9.67 15.49
N ASN A 5 16.46 -10.06 15.23
CA ASN A 5 16.78 -11.30 14.52
C ASN A 5 17.87 -12.16 15.19
N ASP A 6 18.32 -11.80 16.38
CA ASP A 6 19.47 -12.38 17.09
C ASP A 6 19.24 -12.57 18.61
N GLY A 7 18.01 -12.39 19.08
CA GLY A 7 17.68 -12.42 20.52
C GLY A 7 17.98 -11.11 21.26
N SER A 8 18.37 -10.04 20.56
CA SER A 8 18.42 -8.69 21.11
C SER A 8 17.03 -8.12 21.35
N ASP A 9 16.96 -7.07 22.17
CA ASP A 9 15.73 -6.33 22.40
C ASP A 9 15.16 -5.76 21.09
N PRO A 10 13.82 -5.75 20.91
CA PRO A 10 13.16 -5.18 19.76
C PRO A 10 13.48 -3.69 19.61
N VAL A 11 14.01 -3.28 18.45
CA VAL A 11 14.36 -1.88 18.16
C VAL A 11 13.27 -1.22 17.32
N ARG A 12 12.84 -0.01 17.72
CA ARG A 12 11.91 0.82 16.94
C ARG A 12 12.56 1.25 15.63
N LEU A 13 11.95 0.88 14.49
CA LEU A 13 12.46 1.22 13.15
C LEU A 13 11.96 2.57 12.63
N THR A 14 10.76 3.00 13.01
CA THR A 14 10.22 4.28 12.53
C THR A 14 10.69 5.42 13.42
N PRO A 15 11.26 6.51 12.88
CA PRO A 15 11.70 7.65 13.67
C PRO A 15 10.57 8.33 14.47
N GLU A 16 10.95 9.22 15.37
CA GLU A 16 10.01 10.14 16.00
C GLU A 16 9.32 11.02 14.94
N GLY A 17 8.06 11.37 15.17
CA GLY A 17 7.24 12.13 14.21
C GLY A 17 6.52 11.29 13.14
N PHE A 18 6.92 10.03 12.92
CA PHE A 18 6.23 9.13 12.00
C PHE A 18 5.18 8.28 12.70
N ASN A 19 3.99 8.20 12.08
CA ASN A 19 2.85 7.44 12.59
C ASN A 19 2.42 6.41 11.55
N VAL A 20 2.72 5.13 11.79
CA VAL A 20 2.42 4.02 10.87
C VAL A 20 0.93 3.71 10.91
N ARG A 21 0.14 4.43 10.12
CA ARG A 21 -1.32 4.27 10.01
C ARG A 21 -1.82 4.94 8.73
N THR A 22 -2.79 4.31 8.09
CA THR A 22 -3.47 4.83 6.89
C THR A 22 -4.94 5.15 7.19
N ARG A 23 -5.57 5.95 6.34
CA ARG A 23 -7.00 6.30 6.38
C ARG A 23 -7.81 5.59 5.29
N VAL A 24 -7.23 4.66 4.55
CA VAL A 24 -8.00 3.89 3.54
C VAL A 24 -9.20 3.22 4.20
N HIS A 25 -10.35 3.38 3.55
CA HIS A 25 -11.68 3.01 4.02
C HIS A 25 -12.04 3.58 5.41
N GLU A 26 -11.34 4.63 5.84
CA GLU A 26 -11.40 5.26 7.17
C GLU A 26 -11.04 4.34 8.37
N TYR A 27 -10.88 3.03 8.16
CA TYR A 27 -10.52 2.05 9.19
C TYR A 27 -9.01 1.76 9.26
N GLY A 28 -8.28 1.97 8.16
CA GLY A 28 -6.81 1.92 8.16
C GLY A 28 -6.17 0.53 8.04
N GLY A 29 -6.59 -0.28 7.07
CA GLY A 29 -6.01 -1.60 6.79
C GLY A 29 -4.58 -1.56 6.22
N GLY A 30 -3.73 -2.50 6.61
CA GLY A 30 -2.42 -2.74 5.97
C GLY A 30 -1.48 -1.53 5.88
N ALA A 31 -1.11 -0.94 7.02
CA ALA A 31 -0.29 0.27 7.02
C ALA A 31 1.21 0.05 6.72
N TYR A 32 1.69 -1.18 6.59
CA TYR A 32 3.10 -1.47 6.30
C TYR A 32 3.34 -2.86 5.67
N ALA A 33 4.51 -3.02 5.05
CA ALA A 33 5.10 -4.29 4.63
C ALA A 33 6.60 -4.33 5.00
N VAL A 34 7.18 -5.52 5.00
CA VAL A 34 8.63 -5.73 5.14
C VAL A 34 9.10 -6.65 4.05
N HIS A 35 10.22 -6.30 3.43
CA HIS A 35 10.92 -7.13 2.47
C HIS A 35 12.42 -6.95 2.65
N ASP A 36 13.16 -8.04 2.86
CA ASP A 36 14.62 -8.05 3.06
C ASP A 36 15.15 -6.99 4.04
N GLY A 37 14.46 -6.83 5.18
CA GLY A 37 14.83 -5.88 6.23
C GLY A 37 14.46 -4.42 5.94
N VAL A 38 13.90 -4.12 4.77
CA VAL A 38 13.35 -2.81 4.42
C VAL A 38 11.88 -2.75 4.84
N VAL A 39 11.50 -1.67 5.54
CA VAL A 39 10.10 -1.41 5.91
C VAL A 39 9.50 -0.42 4.93
N PHE A 40 8.32 -0.76 4.42
CA PHE A 40 7.47 0.11 3.63
C PHE A 40 6.25 0.47 4.48
N PHE A 41 5.88 1.74 4.59
CA PHE A 41 4.77 2.11 5.45
C PHE A 41 4.05 3.39 5.04
N ALA A 42 2.76 3.47 5.35
CA ALA A 42 1.98 4.70 5.24
C ALA A 42 2.22 5.60 6.47
N ASN A 43 2.56 6.87 6.24
CA ASN A 43 2.65 7.86 7.31
C ASN A 43 1.31 8.58 7.50
N PHE A 44 0.77 8.57 8.71
CA PHE A 44 -0.58 9.09 8.97
C PHE A 44 -0.73 10.58 8.69
N THR A 45 0.35 11.35 8.90
CA THR A 45 0.32 12.82 8.82
C THR A 45 0.06 13.32 7.40
N ASP A 46 0.65 12.66 6.39
CA ASP A 46 0.59 13.07 4.98
C ASP A 46 -0.05 12.00 4.07
N GLN A 47 -0.31 10.80 4.60
CA GLN A 47 -0.84 9.62 3.88
C GLN A 47 0.07 9.09 2.76
N ARG A 48 1.33 9.54 2.69
CA ARG A 48 2.31 9.06 1.72
C ARG A 48 2.90 7.72 2.16
N TRP A 49 3.35 6.93 1.19
CA TRP A 49 4.16 5.74 1.45
C TRP A 49 5.62 6.11 1.60
N TYR A 50 6.28 5.48 2.56
CA TYR A 50 7.68 5.68 2.88
C TYR A 50 8.42 4.35 2.83
N ARG A 51 9.67 4.42 2.40
CA ARG A 51 10.67 3.36 2.51
C ARG A 51 11.65 3.69 3.63
N GLN A 52 11.92 2.71 4.47
CA GLN A 52 12.79 2.80 5.63
C GLN A 52 13.77 1.63 5.66
N GLU A 53 15.04 1.92 5.40
CA GLU A 53 16.16 0.99 5.65
C GLU A 53 16.65 1.14 7.10
N PRO A 54 17.18 0.07 7.73
CA PRO A 54 17.83 0.18 9.03
C PRO A 54 18.95 1.26 9.02
N GLY A 55 18.92 2.15 10.01
CA GLY A 55 19.94 3.19 10.18
C GLY A 55 19.88 4.38 9.19
N ARG A 56 18.89 4.42 8.29
CA ARG A 56 18.68 5.56 7.37
C ARG A 56 17.39 6.32 7.71
N PRO A 57 17.23 7.59 7.30
CA PRO A 57 15.94 8.28 7.42
C PRO A 57 14.89 7.72 6.43
N PRO A 58 13.58 7.80 6.73
CA PRO A 58 12.52 7.42 5.83
C PRO A 58 12.53 8.30 4.57
N ARG A 59 12.31 7.69 3.41
CA ARG A 59 12.18 8.40 2.12
C ARG A 59 10.78 8.15 1.55
N PRO A 60 10.06 9.19 1.09
CA PRO A 60 8.76 8.98 0.47
C PRO A 60 8.91 8.27 -0.88
N LEU A 61 7.97 7.38 -1.18
CA LEU A 61 7.85 6.67 -2.46
C LEU A 61 6.72 7.21 -3.33
N THR A 62 5.68 7.78 -2.73
CA THR A 62 4.53 8.34 -3.47
C THR A 62 4.62 9.86 -3.55
N PRO A 63 3.98 10.51 -4.54
CA PRO A 63 3.96 11.96 -4.68
C PRO A 63 3.38 12.68 -3.46
N GLU A 64 3.62 13.98 -3.38
CA GLU A 64 2.89 14.84 -2.45
C GLU A 64 1.43 14.97 -2.96
N PRO A 65 0.42 14.74 -2.12
CA PRO A 65 -0.96 14.87 -2.56
C PRO A 65 -1.32 16.34 -2.83
N GLU A 66 -2.24 16.58 -3.78
CA GLU A 66 -2.71 17.94 -4.12
C GLU A 66 -3.48 18.63 -2.97
N GLY A 67 -3.91 17.85 -1.98
CA GLY A 67 -4.55 18.34 -0.76
C GLY A 67 -4.38 17.38 0.41
N PRO A 68 -4.74 17.81 1.63
CA PRO A 68 -4.57 16.99 2.83
C PRO A 68 -5.29 15.65 2.70
N ALA A 69 -4.54 14.55 2.80
CA ALA A 69 -5.06 13.18 2.68
C ALA A 69 -5.88 12.91 1.39
N ALA A 70 -5.61 13.66 0.30
CA ALA A 70 -6.28 13.48 -0.99
C ALA A 70 -5.84 12.20 -1.72
N LEU A 71 -4.67 11.67 -1.34
CA LEU A 71 -4.10 10.42 -1.82
C LEU A 71 -3.78 9.55 -0.61
N ARG A 72 -4.33 8.34 -0.55
CA ARG A 72 -4.13 7.42 0.57
C ARG A 72 -3.83 6.05 0.01
N PHE A 73 -3.02 5.25 0.71
CA PHE A 73 -2.78 3.89 0.28
C PHE A 73 -2.65 2.91 1.44
N ALA A 74 -2.90 1.63 1.16
CA ALA A 74 -3.05 0.55 2.12
C ALA A 74 -2.72 -0.81 1.50
N ASP A 75 -2.65 -1.83 2.35
CA ASP A 75 -2.49 -3.24 1.98
C ASP A 75 -1.36 -3.49 0.96
N PRO A 76 -0.10 -3.12 1.29
CA PRO A 76 1.02 -3.29 0.38
C PRO A 76 1.33 -4.77 0.13
N CYS A 77 1.80 -5.06 -1.08
CA CYS A 77 2.47 -6.30 -1.46
C CYS A 77 3.71 -5.93 -2.28
N VAL A 78 4.87 -6.47 -1.89
CA VAL A 78 6.16 -6.19 -2.56
C VAL A 78 6.55 -7.40 -3.40
N THR A 79 7.01 -7.18 -4.62
CA THR A 79 7.51 -8.25 -5.49
C THR A 79 8.73 -8.95 -4.88
N SER A 80 8.97 -10.20 -5.29
CA SER A 80 10.07 -11.02 -4.74
C SER A 80 11.47 -10.45 -4.99
N ASP A 81 11.62 -9.59 -6.00
CA ASP A 81 12.86 -8.86 -6.29
C ASP A 81 12.97 -7.51 -5.55
N GLY A 82 11.96 -7.15 -4.76
CA GLY A 82 11.93 -5.91 -3.97
C GLY A 82 11.77 -4.63 -4.79
N ARG A 83 11.43 -4.71 -6.08
CA ARG A 83 11.40 -3.54 -6.99
C ARG A 83 10.05 -2.89 -7.17
N THR A 84 8.96 -3.63 -7.02
CA THR A 84 7.61 -3.10 -7.22
C THR A 84 6.80 -3.26 -5.95
N LEU A 85 6.13 -2.20 -5.55
CA LEU A 85 5.16 -2.20 -4.46
C LEU A 85 3.77 -2.01 -5.06
N ILE A 86 2.90 -2.99 -4.80
CA ILE A 86 1.48 -2.98 -5.17
C ILE A 86 0.66 -2.61 -3.94
N ALA A 87 -0.29 -1.70 -4.05
CA ALA A 87 -1.12 -1.25 -2.94
C ALA A 87 -2.54 -0.90 -3.40
N VAL A 88 -3.47 -0.88 -2.45
CA VAL A 88 -4.77 -0.20 -2.59
C VAL A 88 -4.54 1.29 -2.50
N ARG A 89 -5.15 2.09 -3.39
CA ARG A 89 -5.13 3.55 -3.36
C ARG A 89 -6.54 4.12 -3.32
N GLU A 90 -6.74 5.11 -2.45
CA GLU A 90 -7.89 6.02 -2.46
C GLU A 90 -7.47 7.37 -3.02
N ARG A 91 -8.26 7.89 -3.96
CA ARG A 91 -8.17 9.26 -4.47
C ARG A 91 -9.43 10.03 -4.10
N HIS A 92 -9.27 11.11 -3.35
CA HIS A 92 -10.36 12.01 -2.98
C HIS A 92 -10.36 13.24 -3.88
N GLY A 93 -11.42 13.38 -4.68
CA GLY A 93 -11.67 14.57 -5.48
C GLY A 93 -12.13 15.76 -4.64
N SER A 94 -11.89 16.97 -5.14
CA SER A 94 -12.39 18.21 -4.52
C SER A 94 -13.92 18.32 -4.53
N ASP A 95 -14.59 17.53 -5.36
CA ASP A 95 -16.04 17.38 -5.45
C ASP A 95 -16.63 16.37 -4.43
N GLY A 96 -15.78 15.76 -3.61
CA GLY A 96 -16.17 14.73 -2.64
C GLY A 96 -16.23 13.31 -3.22
N SER A 97 -15.87 13.13 -4.50
CA SER A 97 -15.73 11.79 -5.10
C SER A 97 -14.57 11.03 -4.44
N VAL A 98 -14.73 9.70 -4.33
CA VAL A 98 -13.67 8.80 -3.86
C VAL A 98 -13.54 7.68 -4.88
N VAL A 99 -12.32 7.46 -5.36
CA VAL A 99 -12.00 6.35 -6.27
C VAL A 99 -11.03 5.41 -5.58
N ASN A 100 -11.40 4.14 -5.52
CA ASN A 100 -10.56 3.05 -5.05
C ASN A 100 -9.97 2.31 -6.25
N ASP A 101 -8.66 2.12 -6.26
CA ASP A 101 -7.96 1.35 -7.28
C ASP A 101 -6.76 0.59 -6.71
N LEU A 102 -6.34 -0.49 -7.38
CA LEU A 102 -5.05 -1.13 -7.14
C LEU A 102 -4.01 -0.43 -8.00
N VAL A 103 -2.86 -0.14 -7.40
CA VAL A 103 -1.74 0.53 -8.07
C VAL A 103 -0.43 -0.19 -7.83
N ALA A 104 0.52 0.01 -8.75
CA ALA A 104 1.92 -0.31 -8.59
C ALA A 104 2.78 0.95 -8.65
N PHE A 105 3.88 0.97 -7.90
CA PHE A 105 4.94 1.97 -8.03
C PHE A 105 6.31 1.37 -7.67
N ASP A 106 7.37 2.05 -8.11
CA ASP A 106 8.74 1.64 -7.84
C ASP A 106 9.01 1.66 -6.32
N ALA A 107 9.42 0.52 -5.78
CA ALA A 107 9.68 0.34 -4.36
C ALA A 107 11.04 0.92 -3.94
N VAL A 108 11.93 1.28 -4.87
CA VAL A 108 13.25 1.84 -4.59
C VAL A 108 13.22 3.35 -4.67
N ASP A 109 12.87 3.89 -5.84
CA ASP A 109 12.94 5.31 -6.14
C ASP A 109 11.59 6.02 -5.97
N GLY A 110 10.50 5.26 -5.91
CA GLY A 110 9.16 5.82 -5.89
C GLY A 110 8.74 6.36 -7.25
N GLY A 111 7.62 7.08 -7.28
CA GLY A 111 7.13 7.72 -8.49
C GLY A 111 5.61 7.78 -8.54
N GLU A 112 5.10 8.19 -9.70
CA GLU A 112 3.67 8.21 -9.97
C GLU A 112 3.10 6.78 -10.00
N PRO A 113 2.09 6.46 -9.18
CA PRO A 113 1.50 5.13 -9.17
C PRO A 113 0.74 4.83 -10.47
N VAL A 114 1.01 3.66 -11.04
CA VAL A 114 0.33 3.12 -12.22
C VAL A 114 -0.87 2.29 -11.76
N GLN A 115 -2.05 2.53 -12.33
CA GLN A 115 -3.26 1.77 -12.01
C GLN A 115 -3.20 0.37 -12.64
N LEU A 116 -3.40 -0.66 -11.81
CA LEU A 116 -3.48 -2.07 -12.22
C LEU A 116 -4.94 -2.53 -12.40
N ALA A 117 -5.80 -2.20 -11.44
CA ALA A 117 -7.21 -2.58 -11.45
C ALA A 117 -8.06 -1.49 -10.79
N GLY A 118 -9.31 -1.36 -11.22
CA GLY A 118 -10.26 -0.38 -10.70
C GLY A 118 -11.63 -0.58 -11.34
N GLY A 119 -12.55 0.34 -11.11
CA GLY A 119 -13.92 0.27 -11.66
C GLY A 119 -14.93 -0.41 -10.74
N HIS A 120 -14.52 -0.80 -9.54
CA HIS A 120 -15.39 -1.15 -8.43
C HIS A 120 -15.37 -0.03 -7.38
N ASP A 121 -16.42 0.07 -6.57
CA ASP A 121 -16.48 1.04 -5.47
C ASP A 121 -15.36 0.78 -4.45
N PHE A 122 -14.98 -0.48 -4.24
CA PHE A 122 -13.95 -0.88 -3.30
C PHE A 122 -13.08 -2.03 -3.81
N VAL A 123 -11.79 -1.96 -3.46
CA VAL A 123 -10.81 -3.03 -3.67
C VAL A 123 -9.98 -3.24 -2.41
N SER A 124 -9.52 -4.46 -2.16
CA SER A 124 -8.66 -4.75 -1.00
C SER A 124 -7.78 -5.98 -1.20
N SER A 125 -6.87 -6.19 -0.25
CA SER A 125 -6.15 -7.45 -0.08
C SER A 125 -5.41 -7.97 -1.31
N PRO A 126 -4.62 -7.16 -2.05
CA PRO A 126 -3.79 -7.67 -3.14
C PRO A 126 -2.77 -8.69 -2.63
N ARG A 127 -2.63 -9.83 -3.31
CA ARG A 127 -1.68 -10.91 -2.98
C ARG A 127 -1.00 -11.42 -4.24
N LEU A 128 0.32 -11.31 -4.29
CA LEU A 128 1.14 -11.93 -5.32
C LEU A 128 1.29 -13.44 -5.05
N SER A 129 1.33 -14.23 -6.12
CA SER A 129 1.80 -15.61 -6.06
C SER A 129 3.28 -15.65 -5.66
N PRO A 130 3.79 -16.78 -5.11
CA PRO A 130 5.19 -16.88 -4.70
C PRO A 130 6.21 -16.62 -5.82
N ASP A 131 5.87 -16.96 -7.06
CA ASP A 131 6.66 -16.70 -8.27
C ASP A 131 6.41 -15.31 -8.87
N GLY A 132 5.46 -14.55 -8.33
CA GLY A 132 5.08 -13.22 -8.78
C GLY A 132 4.31 -13.19 -10.10
N SER A 133 3.96 -14.34 -10.70
CA SER A 133 3.28 -14.41 -11.99
C SER A 133 1.78 -14.10 -11.93
N TRP A 134 1.18 -14.13 -10.73
CA TRP A 134 -0.25 -13.88 -10.55
C TRP A 134 -0.49 -12.90 -9.41
N LEU A 135 -1.52 -12.06 -9.57
CA LEU A 135 -2.06 -11.18 -8.55
C LEU A 135 -3.52 -11.56 -8.30
N ALA A 136 -3.86 -11.78 -7.04
CA ALA A 136 -5.25 -11.94 -6.60
C ALA A 136 -5.67 -10.77 -5.70
N TRP A 137 -6.94 -10.36 -5.77
CA TRP A 137 -7.49 -9.31 -4.91
C TRP A 137 -9.00 -9.47 -4.73
N ILE A 138 -9.56 -8.73 -3.77
CA ILE A 138 -11.00 -8.71 -3.51
C ILE A 138 -11.59 -7.39 -3.97
N SER A 139 -12.75 -7.44 -4.64
CA SER A 139 -13.56 -6.27 -4.98
C SER A 139 -14.99 -6.43 -4.44
N TRP A 140 -15.65 -5.30 -4.17
CA TRP A 140 -17.09 -5.25 -3.92
C TRP A 140 -17.65 -3.87 -4.26
N ASP A 141 -18.97 -3.83 -4.45
CA ASP A 141 -19.71 -2.65 -4.86
C ASP A 141 -20.90 -2.40 -3.96
N GLN A 142 -21.35 -1.14 -3.90
CA GLN A 142 -22.60 -0.81 -3.25
C GLN A 142 -23.78 -1.53 -3.93
N PRO A 143 -24.79 -1.98 -3.17
CA PRO A 143 -25.01 -1.74 -1.74
C PRO A 143 -24.37 -2.79 -0.81
N ASN A 144 -23.56 -3.72 -1.32
CA ASN A 144 -22.99 -4.78 -0.48
C ASN A 144 -21.85 -4.24 0.39
N MET A 145 -21.82 -4.65 1.65
CA MET A 145 -20.59 -4.60 2.46
C MET A 145 -19.76 -5.87 2.20
N PRO A 146 -18.46 -5.91 2.54
CA PRO A 146 -17.62 -7.06 2.18
C PRO A 146 -18.00 -8.36 2.89
N TRP A 147 -18.86 -8.33 3.90
CA TRP A 147 -19.42 -9.54 4.53
C TRP A 147 -20.74 -10.01 3.89
N ASP A 148 -21.39 -9.18 3.09
CA ASP A 148 -22.61 -9.53 2.36
C ASP A 148 -22.27 -10.22 1.03
N GLY A 149 -21.26 -9.72 0.32
CA GLY A 149 -20.79 -10.30 -0.92
C GLY A 149 -19.55 -9.60 -1.46
N THR A 150 -18.60 -10.39 -1.95
CA THR A 150 -17.36 -9.95 -2.56
C THR A 150 -16.99 -10.84 -3.74
N GLU A 151 -16.25 -10.30 -4.69
CA GLU A 151 -15.66 -11.06 -5.79
C GLU A 151 -14.16 -11.23 -5.58
N LEU A 152 -13.67 -12.45 -5.80
CA LEU A 152 -12.23 -12.73 -5.90
C LEU A 152 -11.81 -12.61 -7.36
N TRP A 153 -10.88 -11.71 -7.60
CA TRP A 153 -10.27 -11.50 -8.90
C TRP A 153 -8.86 -12.08 -8.91
N VAL A 154 -8.45 -12.57 -10.08
CA VAL A 154 -7.10 -13.09 -10.33
C VAL A 154 -6.65 -12.64 -11.73
N ALA A 155 -5.45 -12.09 -11.85
CA ALA A 155 -4.86 -11.67 -13.11
C ALA A 155 -3.39 -12.06 -13.19
N GLU A 156 -2.90 -12.28 -14.42
CA GLU A 156 -1.48 -12.48 -14.69
C GLU A 156 -0.73 -11.14 -14.52
N VAL A 157 0.44 -11.19 -13.90
CA VAL A 157 1.32 -10.02 -13.75
C VAL A 157 2.21 -9.93 -14.97
N THR A 158 2.14 -8.80 -15.68
CA THR A 158 2.93 -8.59 -16.89
C THR A 158 4.13 -7.71 -16.63
N ALA A 159 5.02 -7.55 -17.62
CA ALA A 159 6.19 -6.68 -17.49
C ALA A 159 5.85 -5.20 -17.25
N THR A 160 4.60 -4.77 -17.49
CA THR A 160 4.13 -3.40 -17.24
C THR A 160 3.37 -3.25 -15.92
N GLY A 161 3.28 -4.31 -15.11
CA GLY A 161 2.21 -4.49 -14.14
C GLY A 161 1.07 -5.26 -14.80
#